data_AF-A0A6A4IEX7-F1
#
_entry.id   AF-A0A6A4IEX7-F1
#
_cell.length_a   1.000
_cell.length_b   1.000
_cell.length_c   1.000
_cell.angle_alpha   90.00
_cell.angle_beta   90.00
_cell.angle_gamma   90.00
#
_symmetry.space_group_name_H-M   'P 1'
#
loop_
_entity.id
_entity.type
_entity.pdbx_description
1 polymer ?
#
loop_
_entity_poly.entity_id
_entity_poly.type
_entity_poly.pdbx_seq_one_letter_code
_entity_poly.pdbx_strand_id
1 'polypeptide(L)'
;MWAMTSLSSLYRNYLRQVRSLPHHYLRQFFQVKASDDFRAIAATPLRKPHLRQQKIRRVSKDLRRIKLALTGRHDAFSYILDLAYGRRGKLKWELMEPLLIQPNAPPPDPIIRSVPKSRPPVYSPELKALLTNSASREKPLELHQLKFPPTLSPQARLLGPLSKRLEFNTRWRYFEREWKKVYPPLEVAVQKEKTGRANAIGFQDQGLIDHINDMVRPSAATSPMTRRERLSSNAQLPPPTQRHPSRWLRRRYQDLLGRLPILVFGTGSKAPSFNVAQPLTEGANLILSISLGLNVKTPLKLTSPSLKQKYVLPREL
;
A
#
# COMPACT_ATOMS: atom_id res chain seq x y z
N MET A 1 15.97 -9.48 40.54
CA MET A 1 14.50 -9.21 40.53
C MET A 1 14.08 -7.83 40.01
N TRP A 2 14.92 -6.78 40.07
CA TRP A 2 14.58 -5.41 39.66
C TRP A 2 14.17 -5.18 38.19
N ALA A 3 14.50 -6.09 37.28
CA ALA A 3 14.20 -5.93 35.85
C ALA A 3 12.73 -6.21 35.47
N MET A 4 11.97 -6.95 36.29
CA MET A 4 10.59 -7.31 35.94
C MET A 4 9.57 -6.23 36.31
N THR A 5 9.79 -5.50 37.41
CA THR A 5 8.91 -4.40 37.83
C THR A 5 8.92 -3.24 36.83
N SER A 6 10.09 -2.95 36.24
CA SER A 6 10.26 -1.94 35.18
C SER A 6 9.51 -2.28 33.88
N LEU A 7 9.42 -3.57 33.53
CA LEU A 7 8.73 -3.99 32.31
C LEU A 7 7.21 -3.86 32.44
N SER A 8 6.65 -4.30 33.57
CA SER A 8 5.22 -4.20 33.85
C SER A 8 4.73 -2.75 33.94
N SER A 9 5.53 -1.85 34.52
CA SER A 9 5.19 -0.42 34.56
C SER A 9 5.22 0.21 33.17
N LEU A 10 6.20 -0.14 32.33
CA LEU A 10 6.27 0.30 30.93
C LEU A 10 5.06 -0.20 30.12
N TYR A 11 4.66 -1.46 30.30
CA TYR A 11 3.48 -2.03 29.64
C TYR A 11 2.19 -1.31 30.03
N ARG A 12 1.97 -1.10 31.34
CA ARG A 12 0.80 -0.36 31.85
C ARG A 12 0.77 1.07 31.33
N ASN A 13 1.92 1.75 31.29
CA ASN A 13 2.02 3.09 30.73
C ASN A 13 1.68 3.09 29.23
N TYR A 14 2.21 2.14 28.46
CA TYR A 14 1.89 1.97 27.04
C TYR A 14 0.38 1.83 26.83
N LEU A 15 -0.27 0.92 27.56
CA LEU A 15 -1.72 0.70 27.44
C LEU A 15 -2.53 1.93 27.86
N ARG A 16 -2.11 2.68 28.88
CA ARG A 16 -2.76 3.94 29.27
C ARG A 16 -2.72 4.95 28.13
N GLN A 17 -1.58 5.12 27.47
CA GLN A 17 -1.47 6.02 26.32
C GLN A 17 -2.31 5.54 25.13
N VAL A 18 -2.31 4.23 24.85
CA VAL A 18 -3.11 3.65 23.77
C VAL A 18 -4.60 3.89 23.98
N ARG A 19 -5.10 3.79 25.22
CA ARG A 19 -6.52 4.07 25.54
C ARG A 19 -6.95 5.50 25.20
N SER A 20 -6.01 6.46 25.20
CA SER A 20 -6.27 7.85 24.81
C SER A 20 -6.33 8.08 23.30
N LEU A 21 -6.02 7.08 22.46
CA LEU A 21 -6.13 7.22 21.02
C LEU A 21 -7.60 7.41 20.60
N PRO A 22 -7.88 8.23 19.58
CA PRO A 22 -9.24 8.63 19.24
C PRO A 22 -10.09 7.43 18.78
N HIS A 23 -9.55 6.52 17.98
CA HIS A 23 -10.30 5.48 17.28
C HIS A 23 -10.16 4.09 17.94
N HIS A 24 -11.26 3.33 18.01
CA HIS A 24 -11.29 1.97 18.57
C HIS A 24 -10.31 0.99 17.88
N TYR A 25 -10.35 0.89 16.56
CA TYR A 25 -9.36 0.14 15.75
C TYR A 25 -7.89 0.45 16.13
N LEU A 26 -7.50 1.73 16.21
CA LEU A 26 -6.14 2.09 16.64
C LEU A 26 -5.84 1.56 18.04
N ARG A 27 -6.78 1.65 18.98
CA ARG A 27 -6.61 1.10 20.33
C ARG A 27 -6.40 -0.41 20.28
N GLN A 28 -7.24 -1.14 19.55
CA GLN A 28 -7.14 -2.60 19.40
C GLN A 28 -5.81 -3.00 18.76
N PHE A 29 -5.46 -2.37 17.63
CA PHE A 29 -4.22 -2.64 16.91
C PHE A 29 -2.99 -2.46 17.81
N PHE A 30 -2.89 -1.32 18.52
CA PHE A 30 -1.73 -1.06 19.39
C PHE A 30 -1.76 -1.89 20.68
N GLN A 31 -2.93 -2.35 21.16
CA GLN A 31 -3.03 -3.30 22.27
C GLN A 31 -2.47 -4.67 21.88
N VAL A 32 -2.86 -5.20 20.71
CA VAL A 32 -2.33 -6.47 20.18
C VAL A 32 -0.82 -6.35 19.95
N LYS A 33 -0.40 -5.28 19.25
CA LYS A 33 1.02 -5.01 19.01
C LYS A 33 1.83 -4.91 20.31
N ALA A 34 1.33 -4.21 21.32
CA ALA A 34 2.00 -4.13 22.62
C ALA A 34 2.13 -5.51 23.24
N SER A 35 1.05 -6.30 23.25
CA SER A 35 1.06 -7.65 23.80
C SER A 35 2.16 -8.51 23.15
N ASP A 36 2.27 -8.47 21.82
CA ASP A 36 3.29 -9.21 21.06
C ASP A 36 4.71 -8.69 21.33
N ASP A 37 4.93 -7.38 21.34
CA ASP A 37 6.24 -6.78 21.62
C ASP A 37 6.72 -7.14 23.03
N PHE A 38 5.85 -7.07 24.04
CA PHE A 38 6.18 -7.40 25.41
C PHE A 38 6.37 -8.91 25.63
N ARG A 39 5.56 -9.76 24.98
CA ARG A 39 5.80 -11.22 24.91
C ARG A 39 7.16 -11.51 24.28
N ALA A 40 7.52 -10.83 23.19
CA ALA A 40 8.81 -10.98 22.53
C ALA A 40 9.98 -10.50 23.41
N ILE A 41 9.80 -9.49 24.26
CA ILE A 41 10.79 -9.08 25.27
C ILE A 41 10.93 -10.13 26.36
N ALA A 42 9.81 -10.66 26.87
CA ALA A 42 9.78 -11.68 27.92
C ALA A 42 10.40 -13.00 27.46
N ALA A 43 10.14 -13.42 26.22
CA ALA A 43 10.71 -14.62 25.60
C ALA A 43 12.21 -14.49 25.26
N THR A 44 12.79 -13.28 25.33
CA THR A 44 14.22 -13.11 25.03
C THR A 44 15.06 -13.64 26.22
N PRO A 45 15.98 -14.60 25.99
CA PRO A 45 16.78 -15.17 27.07
C PRO A 45 17.58 -14.11 27.83
N LEU A 46 17.67 -14.26 29.16
CA LEU A 46 18.44 -13.35 30.02
C LEU A 46 19.93 -13.29 29.65
N ARG A 47 20.48 -14.37 29.07
CA ARG A 47 21.85 -14.43 28.55
C ARG A 47 22.12 -13.47 27.38
N LYS A 48 21.08 -12.90 26.75
CA LYS A 48 21.20 -11.93 25.64
C LYS A 48 20.66 -10.54 26.04
N PRO A 49 21.29 -9.85 27.02
CA PRO A 49 20.78 -8.58 27.55
C PRO A 49 20.72 -7.47 26.51
N HIS A 50 21.68 -7.43 25.56
CA HIS A 50 21.71 -6.45 24.48
C HIS A 50 20.47 -6.52 23.58
N LEU A 51 20.05 -7.72 23.15
CA LEU A 51 18.84 -7.90 22.33
C LEU A 51 17.59 -7.47 23.09
N ARG A 52 17.51 -7.82 24.38
CA ARG A 52 16.40 -7.43 25.26
C ARG A 52 16.34 -5.90 25.39
N GLN A 53 17.48 -5.24 25.61
CA GLN A 53 17.56 -3.78 25.69
C GLN A 53 17.18 -3.11 24.37
N GLN A 54 17.59 -3.65 23.22
CA GLN A 54 17.18 -3.14 21.91
C GLN A 54 15.67 -3.20 21.70
N LYS A 55 15.02 -4.30 22.11
CA LYS A 55 13.55 -4.43 22.05
C LYS A 55 12.85 -3.44 22.98
N ILE A 56 13.33 -3.28 24.23
CA ILE A 56 12.82 -2.27 25.16
C ILE A 56 12.96 -0.86 24.56
N ARG A 57 14.12 -0.53 23.99
CA ARG A 57 14.35 0.76 23.30
C ARG A 57 13.37 0.97 22.15
N ARG A 58 13.03 -0.07 21.39
CA ARG A 58 12.04 0.00 20.30
C ARG A 58 10.65 0.32 20.85
N VAL A 59 10.19 -0.39 21.88
CA VAL A 59 8.89 -0.14 22.52
C VAL A 59 8.82 1.26 23.13
N SER A 60 9.89 1.72 23.79
CA SER A 60 9.96 3.09 24.33
C SER A 60 9.89 4.17 23.25
N LYS A 61 10.49 3.93 22.06
CA LYS A 61 10.35 4.82 20.91
C LYS A 61 8.91 4.88 20.41
N ASP A 62 8.24 3.74 20.33
CA ASP A 62 6.83 3.68 19.93
C ASP A 62 5.92 4.41 20.93
N LEU A 63 6.13 4.20 22.24
CA LEU A 63 5.42 4.92 23.30
C LEU A 63 5.63 6.44 23.18
N ARG A 64 6.87 6.88 22.92
CA ARG A 64 7.17 8.31 22.72
C ARG A 64 6.41 8.87 21.51
N ARG A 65 6.32 8.12 20.41
CA ARG A 65 5.55 8.52 19.23
C ARG A 65 4.06 8.60 19.51
N ILE A 66 3.49 7.64 20.24
CA ILE A 66 2.08 7.68 20.68
C ILE A 66 1.82 8.94 21.50
N LYS A 67 2.67 9.26 22.47
CA LYS A 67 2.57 10.50 23.25
C LYS A 67 2.60 11.75 22.37
N LEU A 68 3.57 11.84 21.44
CA LEU A 68 3.67 12.97 20.51
C LEU A 68 2.44 13.11 19.60
N ALA A 69 1.84 12.00 19.20
CA ALA A 69 0.62 12.01 18.41
C ALA A 69 -0.59 12.48 19.23
N LEU A 70 -0.70 12.06 20.49
CA LEU A 70 -1.73 12.54 21.43
C LEU A 70 -1.62 14.03 21.73
N THR A 71 -0.40 14.59 21.72
CA THR A 71 -0.19 16.06 21.83
C THR A 71 -0.50 16.82 20.53
N GLY A 72 -0.97 16.14 19.46
CA GLY A 72 -1.37 16.78 18.20
C GLY A 72 -0.26 16.93 17.16
N ARG A 73 0.93 16.31 17.32
CA ARG A 73 1.96 16.35 16.27
C ARG A 73 1.54 15.49 15.09
N HIS A 74 1.36 16.12 13.93
CA HIS A 74 0.81 15.48 12.73
C HIS A 74 1.72 14.38 12.17
N ASP A 75 3.05 14.56 12.18
CA ASP A 75 3.98 13.54 11.68
C ASP A 75 3.91 12.25 12.50
N ALA A 76 3.83 12.39 13.83
CA ALA A 76 3.72 11.26 14.74
C ALA A 76 2.39 10.53 14.57
N PHE A 77 1.29 11.28 14.39
CA PHE A 77 -0.02 10.69 14.14
C PHE A 77 -0.09 9.99 12.78
N SER A 78 0.46 10.61 11.73
CA SER A 78 0.55 10.01 10.40
C SER A 78 1.37 8.71 10.42
N TYR A 79 2.47 8.68 11.19
CA TYR A 79 3.23 7.46 11.42
C TYR A 79 2.41 6.35 12.09
N ILE A 80 1.57 6.69 13.07
CA ILE A 80 0.69 5.75 13.77
C ILE A 80 -0.36 5.19 12.82
N LEU A 81 -1.00 6.04 12.00
CA LEU A 81 -1.92 5.60 10.95
C LEU A 81 -1.21 4.70 9.94
N ASP A 82 -0.05 5.11 9.43
CA ASP A 82 0.73 4.33 8.47
C ASP A 82 1.11 2.95 9.03
N LEU A 83 1.39 2.84 10.32
CA LEU A 83 1.72 1.58 10.96
C LEU A 83 0.47 0.70 11.15
N ALA A 84 -0.63 1.27 11.66
CA ALA A 84 -1.87 0.54 11.92
C ALA A 84 -2.56 0.05 10.65
N TYR A 85 -2.56 0.86 9.58
CA TYR A 85 -3.16 0.52 8.30
C TYR A 85 -2.15 -0.09 7.31
N GLY A 86 -1.09 -0.73 7.82
CA GLY A 86 -0.21 -1.56 7.01
C GLY A 86 0.62 -0.84 5.95
N ARG A 87 0.75 0.49 5.98
CA ARG A 87 1.65 1.24 5.08
C ARG A 87 3.11 1.04 5.43
N ARG A 88 3.39 0.67 6.70
CA ARG A 88 4.73 0.45 7.26
C ARG A 88 4.75 -0.76 8.19
N GLY A 89 5.96 -1.24 8.46
CA GLY A 89 6.20 -2.28 9.48
C GLY A 89 5.84 -3.69 9.01
N LYS A 90 5.51 -4.55 9.97
CA LYS A 90 5.22 -5.98 9.76
C LYS A 90 3.95 -6.19 8.93
N LEU A 91 2.89 -5.45 9.26
CA LEU A 91 1.61 -5.55 8.56
C LEU A 91 1.73 -5.20 7.08
N LYS A 92 2.63 -4.27 6.70
CA LYS A 92 2.95 -4.02 5.28
C LYS A 92 3.42 -5.28 4.57
N TRP A 93 4.33 -6.03 5.20
CA TRP A 93 4.83 -7.27 4.63
C TRP A 93 3.73 -8.29 4.49
N GLU A 94 2.94 -8.50 5.55
CA GLU A 94 1.84 -9.47 5.57
C GLU A 94 0.79 -9.17 4.48
N LEU A 95 0.51 -7.89 4.21
CA LEU A 95 -0.40 -7.49 3.13
C LEU A 95 0.22 -7.65 1.73
N MET A 96 1.53 -7.42 1.59
CA MET A 96 2.22 -7.51 0.29
C MET A 96 2.63 -8.93 -0.09
N GLU A 97 2.92 -9.79 0.88
CA GLU A 97 3.45 -11.14 0.67
C GLU A 97 2.57 -11.99 -0.27
N PRO A 98 1.23 -12.02 -0.13
CA PRO A 98 0.37 -12.71 -1.09
C PRO A 98 0.48 -12.17 -2.52
N LEU A 99 0.82 -10.89 -2.70
CA LEU A 99 0.98 -10.27 -4.01
C LEU A 99 2.36 -10.55 -4.63
N LEU A 100 3.35 -10.91 -3.81
CA LEU A 100 4.70 -11.24 -4.26
C LEU A 100 4.82 -12.71 -4.71
N ILE A 101 3.91 -13.58 -4.25
CA ILE A 101 3.91 -15.02 -4.54
C ILE A 101 2.81 -15.34 -5.54
N GLN A 102 3.16 -15.91 -6.69
CA GLN A 102 2.17 -16.42 -7.64
C GLN A 102 2.14 -17.95 -7.60
N PRO A 103 1.14 -18.57 -6.96
CA PRO A 103 1.09 -20.04 -6.86
C PRO A 103 0.80 -20.70 -8.22
N ASN A 104 0.01 -20.05 -9.08
CA ASN A 104 -0.51 -20.67 -10.30
C ASN A 104 0.27 -20.31 -11.58
N ALA A 105 1.26 -19.41 -11.49
CA ALA A 105 2.02 -18.99 -12.66
C ALA A 105 3.24 -19.90 -12.85
N PRO A 106 3.53 -20.39 -14.08
CA PRO A 106 4.76 -21.11 -14.33
C PRO A 106 5.96 -20.18 -14.04
N PRO A 107 6.99 -20.67 -13.34
CA PRO A 107 8.18 -19.87 -13.06
C PRO A 107 8.87 -19.50 -14.38
N PRO A 108 9.44 -18.29 -14.48
CA PRO A 108 10.13 -17.86 -15.69
C PRO A 108 11.40 -18.67 -15.91
N ASP A 109 11.86 -18.70 -17.16
CA ASP A 109 13.11 -19.37 -17.50
C ASP A 109 14.30 -18.75 -16.75
N PRO A 110 15.28 -19.56 -16.32
CA PRO A 110 16.48 -19.06 -15.67
C PRO A 110 17.33 -18.26 -16.67
N ILE A 111 17.84 -17.09 -16.24
CA ILE A 111 18.72 -16.25 -17.06
C ILE A 111 20.02 -17.01 -17.40
N ILE A 112 20.54 -17.78 -16.45
CA ILE A 112 21.67 -18.69 -16.63
C ILE A 112 21.12 -20.12 -16.71
N ARG A 113 21.16 -20.72 -17.91
CA ARG A 113 20.57 -22.04 -18.19
C ARG A 113 20.97 -23.14 -17.19
N SER A 114 22.24 -23.15 -16.75
CA SER A 114 22.76 -24.14 -15.80
C SER A 114 22.41 -23.86 -14.33
N VAL A 115 21.87 -22.68 -14.00
CA VAL A 115 21.62 -22.25 -12.62
C VAL A 115 20.13 -21.94 -12.44
N PRO A 116 19.30 -22.91 -11.97
CA PRO A 116 17.86 -22.71 -11.82
C PRO A 116 17.49 -21.63 -10.80
N LYS A 117 18.41 -21.25 -9.89
CA LYS A 117 18.21 -20.13 -8.96
C LYS A 117 18.31 -18.74 -9.62
N SER A 118 18.74 -18.66 -10.87
CA SER A 118 18.88 -17.40 -11.63
C SER A 118 17.58 -16.95 -12.33
N ARG A 119 16.42 -17.40 -11.84
CA ARG A 119 15.11 -17.04 -12.37
C ARG A 119 14.78 -15.59 -12.00
N PRO A 120 14.35 -14.74 -12.95
CA PRO A 120 13.98 -13.36 -12.66
C PRO A 120 12.73 -13.27 -11.76
N PRO A 121 12.50 -12.13 -11.11
CA PRO A 121 11.35 -11.96 -10.23
C PRO A 121 10.06 -11.91 -11.08
N VAL A 122 9.02 -12.56 -10.59
CA VAL A 122 7.71 -12.60 -11.27
C VAL A 122 6.85 -11.48 -10.71
N TYR A 123 6.30 -10.65 -11.59
CA TYR A 123 5.34 -9.63 -11.21
C TYR A 123 3.93 -10.17 -11.37
N SER A 124 3.21 -10.31 -10.26
CA SER A 124 1.80 -10.65 -10.28
C SER A 124 0.97 -9.57 -10.97
N PRO A 125 -0.16 -9.89 -11.62
CA PRO A 125 -0.97 -8.89 -12.30
C PRO A 125 -1.47 -7.81 -11.33
N GLU A 126 -1.73 -8.17 -10.07
CA GLU A 126 -2.05 -7.27 -8.97
C GLU A 126 -0.88 -6.31 -8.69
N LEU A 127 0.33 -6.86 -8.52
CA LEU A 127 1.53 -6.06 -8.27
C LEU A 127 1.89 -5.18 -9.47
N LYS A 128 1.70 -5.66 -10.70
CA LYS A 128 1.88 -4.85 -11.91
C LYS A 128 0.95 -3.65 -11.89
N ALA A 129 -0.34 -3.86 -11.64
CA ALA A 129 -1.32 -2.78 -11.55
C ALA A 129 -0.93 -1.76 -10.47
N LEU A 130 -0.49 -2.22 -9.30
CA LEU A 130 -0.01 -1.36 -8.22
C LEU A 130 1.31 -0.62 -8.54
N LEU A 131 2.20 -1.20 -9.33
CA LEU A 131 3.46 -0.55 -9.71
C LEU A 131 3.26 0.52 -10.79
N THR A 132 2.29 0.33 -11.68
CA THR A 132 2.00 1.23 -12.80
C THR A 132 1.04 2.36 -12.45
N ASN A 133 0.30 2.26 -11.34
CA ASN A 133 -0.67 3.26 -10.95
C ASN A 133 -0.07 4.31 -9.98
N SER A 134 -0.45 5.58 -10.15
CA SER A 134 -0.06 6.69 -9.28
C SER A 134 -0.74 6.65 -7.91
N ALA A 135 -1.87 5.95 -7.78
CA ALA A 135 -2.61 5.83 -6.52
C ALA A 135 -1.84 5.05 -5.43
N SER A 136 -1.12 4.02 -5.86
CA SER A 136 -0.39 3.09 -5.00
C SER A 136 1.08 3.50 -4.79
N ARG A 137 1.53 4.56 -5.47
CA ARG A 137 2.92 5.01 -5.42
C ARG A 137 3.08 6.43 -5.98
N GLU A 138 3.93 7.22 -5.34
CA GLU A 138 4.25 8.60 -5.77
C GLU A 138 4.76 8.74 -7.22
N LYS A 139 5.56 7.76 -7.70
CA LYS A 139 6.13 7.75 -9.06
C LYS A 139 5.77 6.45 -9.78
N PRO A 140 4.69 6.40 -10.56
CA PRO A 140 4.28 5.19 -11.26
C PRO A 140 5.36 4.72 -12.24
N LEU A 141 5.50 3.41 -12.40
CA LEU A 141 6.43 2.79 -13.36
C LEU A 141 5.76 2.59 -14.70
N GLU A 142 6.56 2.67 -15.76
CA GLU A 142 6.09 2.25 -17.08
C GLU A 142 6.15 0.73 -17.22
N LEU A 143 5.22 0.16 -17.99
CA LEU A 143 5.16 -1.30 -18.21
C LEU A 143 6.46 -1.88 -18.77
N HIS A 144 7.16 -1.11 -19.61
CA HIS A 144 8.44 -1.54 -20.19
C HIS A 144 9.55 -1.65 -19.12
N GLN A 145 9.52 -0.79 -18.09
CA GLN A 145 10.52 -0.76 -17.00
C GLN A 145 10.43 -1.99 -16.10
N LEU A 146 9.25 -2.64 -16.03
CA LEU A 146 9.08 -3.89 -15.28
C LEU A 146 9.88 -5.05 -15.89
N LYS A 147 9.98 -5.09 -17.23
CA LYS A 147 10.78 -6.08 -17.96
C LYS A 147 12.24 -5.66 -18.07
N PHE A 148 12.48 -4.39 -18.37
CA PHE A 148 13.79 -3.82 -18.61
C PHE A 148 14.03 -2.63 -17.69
N PRO A 149 14.54 -2.87 -16.46
CA PRO A 149 14.77 -1.79 -15.52
C PRO A 149 15.74 -0.74 -16.11
N PRO A 150 15.48 0.55 -15.89
CA PRO A 150 16.25 1.64 -16.50
C PRO A 150 17.74 1.56 -16.16
N THR A 151 18.09 0.97 -15.01
CA THR A 151 19.47 0.75 -14.57
C THR A 151 20.28 -0.19 -15.48
N LEU A 152 19.64 -1.04 -16.29
CA LEU A 152 20.35 -1.91 -17.24
C LEU A 152 20.80 -1.16 -18.50
N SER A 153 20.06 -0.14 -18.94
CA SER A 153 20.27 0.50 -20.24
C SER A 153 21.55 1.35 -20.38
N PRO A 154 21.98 2.19 -19.42
CA PRO A 154 23.14 3.05 -19.63
C PRO A 154 24.46 2.27 -19.52
N GLN A 155 24.55 1.30 -18.62
CA GLN A 155 25.78 0.51 -18.44
C GLN A 155 26.05 -0.41 -19.63
N ALA A 156 25.00 -1.03 -20.18
CA ALA A 156 25.14 -1.91 -21.34
C ALA A 156 25.58 -1.15 -22.61
N ARG A 157 25.17 0.12 -22.76
CA ARG A 157 25.59 0.97 -23.88
C ARG A 157 27.07 1.36 -23.81
N LEU A 158 27.58 1.63 -22.60
CA LEU A 158 28.96 2.08 -22.41
C LEU A 158 29.97 0.92 -22.39
N LEU A 159 29.62 -0.21 -21.76
CA LEU A 159 30.55 -1.30 -21.44
C LEU A 159 30.31 -2.58 -22.26
N GLY A 160 29.32 -2.58 -23.15
CA GLY A 160 28.87 -3.76 -23.87
C GLY A 160 27.87 -4.61 -23.07
N PRO A 161 27.48 -5.79 -23.60
CA PRO A 161 26.48 -6.66 -22.95
C PRO A 161 26.86 -7.03 -21.52
N LEU A 162 25.93 -6.83 -20.58
CA LEU A 162 26.15 -7.17 -19.18
C LEU A 162 26.29 -8.69 -19.00
N SER A 163 27.14 -9.12 -18.06
CA SER A 163 27.18 -10.52 -17.67
C SER A 163 25.81 -10.97 -17.13
N LYS A 164 25.40 -12.20 -17.46
CA LYS A 164 24.11 -12.78 -17.04
C LYS A 164 23.86 -12.68 -15.53
N ARG A 165 24.93 -12.81 -14.73
CA ARG A 165 24.88 -12.70 -13.27
C ARG A 165 24.62 -11.26 -12.81
N LEU A 166 25.23 -10.27 -13.45
CA LEU A 166 25.00 -8.86 -13.14
C LEU A 166 23.61 -8.43 -13.56
N GLU A 167 23.12 -8.90 -14.71
CA GLU A 167 21.74 -8.69 -15.15
C GLU A 167 20.73 -9.22 -14.13
N PHE A 168 20.89 -10.49 -13.71
CA PHE A 168 20.06 -11.12 -12.68
C PHE A 168 20.05 -10.30 -11.38
N ASN A 169 21.23 -9.97 -10.85
CA ASN A 169 21.36 -9.20 -9.62
C ASN A 169 20.71 -7.82 -9.74
N THR A 170 20.87 -7.16 -10.88
CA THR A 170 20.29 -5.84 -11.15
C THR A 170 18.77 -5.90 -11.18
N ARG A 171 18.20 -6.91 -11.86
CA ARG A 171 16.75 -7.13 -11.87
C ARG A 171 16.18 -7.38 -10.47
N TRP A 172 16.85 -8.21 -9.67
CA TRP A 172 16.41 -8.52 -8.30
C TRP A 172 16.47 -7.30 -7.38
N ARG A 173 17.58 -6.55 -7.43
CA ARG A 173 17.74 -5.29 -6.67
C ARG A 173 16.73 -4.22 -7.08
N TYR A 174 16.40 -4.16 -8.37
CA TYR A 174 15.36 -3.28 -8.85
C TYR A 174 14.01 -3.71 -8.29
N PHE A 175 13.60 -4.96 -8.51
CA PHE A 175 12.35 -5.50 -7.98
C PHE A 175 12.19 -5.23 -6.48
N GLU A 176 13.18 -5.59 -5.67
CA GLU A 176 13.15 -5.37 -4.21
C GLU A 176 12.96 -3.92 -3.80
N ARG A 177 13.60 -3.01 -4.54
CA ARG A 177 13.51 -1.57 -4.29
C ARG A 177 12.15 -1.04 -4.68
N GLU A 178 11.60 -1.50 -5.79
CA GLU A 178 10.36 -0.99 -6.35
C GLU A 178 9.14 -1.48 -5.59
N TRP A 179 9.04 -2.77 -5.23
CA TRP A 179 7.88 -3.26 -4.49
C TRP A 179 7.82 -2.68 -3.06
N LYS A 180 8.97 -2.40 -2.42
CA LYS A 180 9.03 -1.75 -1.10
C LYS A 180 8.44 -0.34 -1.09
N LYS A 181 8.36 0.33 -2.24
CA LYS A 181 7.74 1.66 -2.38
C LYS A 181 6.22 1.60 -2.55
N VAL A 182 5.68 0.44 -2.91
CA VAL A 182 4.24 0.27 -3.11
C VAL A 182 3.49 0.35 -1.78
N TYR A 183 2.35 1.02 -1.84
CA TYR A 183 1.34 1.07 -0.79
C TYR A 183 0.43 -0.17 -0.92
N PRO A 184 0.33 -1.04 0.10
CA PRO A 184 -0.49 -2.25 -0.02
C PRO A 184 -1.99 -1.92 -0.11
N PRO A 185 -2.76 -2.67 -0.89
CA PRO A 185 -4.21 -2.55 -0.85
C PRO A 185 -4.75 -3.10 0.49
N LEU A 186 -5.77 -2.44 1.05
CA LEU A 186 -6.47 -2.96 2.23
C LEU A 186 -7.65 -3.86 1.84
N GLU A 187 -8.28 -3.56 0.71
CA GLU A 187 -9.47 -4.23 0.22
C GLU A 187 -9.34 -4.48 -1.29
N VAL A 188 -9.95 -5.58 -1.74
CA VAL A 188 -10.08 -5.95 -3.15
C VAL A 188 -11.55 -5.87 -3.51
N ALA A 189 -11.93 -4.88 -4.31
CA ALA A 189 -13.28 -4.73 -4.82
C ALA A 189 -13.47 -5.65 -6.03
N VAL A 190 -14.43 -6.57 -5.95
CA VAL A 190 -14.80 -7.44 -7.09
C VAL A 190 -15.87 -6.73 -7.91
N GLN A 191 -15.54 -6.36 -9.13
CA GLN A 191 -16.52 -5.79 -10.08
C GLN A 191 -17.35 -6.96 -10.63
N LYS A 192 -18.53 -7.20 -10.00
CA LYS A 192 -19.64 -8.14 -10.35
C LYS A 192 -19.75 -9.40 -9.48
N GLU A 193 -21.01 -9.74 -9.17
CA GLU A 193 -21.58 -10.77 -8.26
C GLU A 193 -21.17 -12.23 -8.50
N LYS A 194 -20.22 -12.53 -9.39
CA LYS A 194 -19.78 -13.92 -9.58
C LYS A 194 -18.87 -14.29 -8.41
N THR A 195 -19.38 -15.18 -7.57
CA THR A 195 -18.81 -15.80 -6.35
C THR A 195 -17.50 -16.59 -6.59
N GLY A 196 -16.67 -16.17 -7.53
CA GLY A 196 -15.30 -16.63 -7.62
C GLY A 196 -14.53 -16.12 -6.42
N ARG A 197 -13.95 -17.03 -5.64
CA ARG A 197 -13.04 -16.73 -4.53
C ARG A 197 -11.84 -15.95 -5.07
N ALA A 198 -11.95 -14.63 -5.13
CA ALA A 198 -10.78 -13.77 -5.18
C ALA A 198 -9.94 -14.10 -3.94
N ASN A 199 -8.63 -14.28 -4.11
CA ASN A 199 -7.75 -14.51 -2.97
C ASN A 199 -7.97 -13.36 -1.98
N ALA A 200 -8.46 -13.69 -0.78
CA ALA A 200 -8.72 -12.70 0.24
C ALA A 200 -7.39 -12.04 0.61
N ILE A 201 -7.20 -10.79 0.15
CA ILE A 201 -6.00 -10.01 0.42
C ILE A 201 -6.37 -8.99 1.50
N GLY A 202 -5.73 -9.11 2.66
CA GLY A 202 -5.80 -8.12 3.72
C GLY A 202 -7.06 -8.17 4.57
N PHE A 203 -7.72 -7.02 4.72
CA PHE A 203 -8.83 -6.82 5.66
C PHE A 203 -10.19 -6.81 4.97
N GLN A 204 -10.32 -7.61 3.91
CA GLN A 204 -11.57 -7.76 3.18
C GLN A 204 -12.72 -8.08 4.14
N ASP A 205 -13.86 -7.42 3.96
CA ASP A 205 -15.09 -7.56 4.75
C ASP A 205 -15.05 -7.04 6.20
N GLN A 206 -13.97 -6.38 6.64
CA GLN A 206 -13.91 -5.76 7.98
C GLN A 206 -14.52 -4.35 8.04
N GLY A 207 -14.94 -3.79 6.90
CA GLY A 207 -15.49 -2.43 6.82
C GLY A 207 -14.49 -1.35 7.26
N LEU A 208 -13.17 -1.61 7.14
CA LEU A 208 -12.16 -0.65 7.61
C LEU A 208 -12.17 0.62 6.78
N ILE A 209 -12.35 0.51 5.46
CA ILE A 209 -12.46 1.68 4.58
C ILE A 209 -13.74 2.46 4.91
N ASP A 210 -14.86 1.78 5.13
CA ASP A 210 -16.13 2.42 5.51
C ASP A 210 -16.00 3.19 6.83
N HIS A 211 -15.36 2.59 7.84
CA HIS A 211 -15.07 3.28 9.10
C HIS A 211 -14.19 4.53 8.91
N ILE A 212 -13.21 4.49 7.99
CA ILE A 212 -12.40 5.69 7.69
C ILE A 212 -13.26 6.74 6.96
N ASN A 213 -14.10 6.32 6.03
CA ASN A 213 -15.01 7.22 5.30
C ASN A 213 -15.97 7.92 6.26
N ASP A 214 -16.55 7.19 7.23
CA ASP A 214 -17.40 7.76 8.27
C ASP A 214 -16.68 8.79 9.13
N MET A 215 -15.38 8.55 9.41
CA MET A 215 -14.54 9.49 10.13
C MET A 215 -14.25 10.76 9.35
N VAL A 216 -14.14 10.66 8.02
CA VAL A 216 -13.88 11.79 7.12
C VAL A 216 -15.15 12.57 6.80
N ARG A 217 -16.29 11.88 6.73
CA ARG A 217 -17.56 12.44 6.30
C ARG A 217 -17.85 13.73 7.07
N PRO A 218 -18.15 14.84 6.37
CA PRO A 218 -18.63 16.03 7.03
C PRO A 218 -19.83 15.63 7.88
N SER A 219 -19.75 15.92 9.17
CA SER A 219 -20.95 15.86 9.98
C SER A 219 -21.96 16.78 9.34
N ALA A 220 -23.17 16.28 9.09
CA ALA A 220 -24.31 17.13 8.81
C ALA A 220 -24.65 18.07 10.00
N ALA A 221 -23.90 17.99 11.12
CA ALA A 221 -23.91 19.01 12.14
C ALA A 221 -23.67 20.36 11.47
N THR A 222 -24.76 21.11 11.39
CA THR A 222 -24.86 22.53 11.07
C THR A 222 -23.55 23.23 11.42
N SER A 223 -22.96 23.91 10.43
CA SER A 223 -21.87 24.86 10.64
C SER A 223 -22.07 25.56 11.98
N PRO A 224 -21.03 25.64 12.83
CA PRO A 224 -21.19 26.13 14.19
C PRO A 224 -21.95 27.44 14.15
N MET A 225 -23.19 27.44 14.66
CA MET A 225 -24.10 28.57 14.50
C MET A 225 -23.37 29.83 14.90
N THR A 226 -23.41 30.82 14.01
CA THR A 226 -22.77 32.11 14.26
C THR A 226 -23.36 32.71 15.53
N ARG A 227 -22.64 33.62 16.19
CA ARG A 227 -23.14 34.27 17.41
C ARG A 227 -24.53 34.90 17.21
N ARG A 228 -24.79 35.43 16.00
CA ARG A 228 -26.08 36.04 15.61
C ARG A 228 -27.20 35.00 15.47
N GLU A 229 -26.89 33.85 14.88
CA GLU A 229 -27.82 32.72 14.78
C GLU A 229 -28.15 32.17 16.18
N ARG A 230 -27.17 32.02 17.07
CA ARG A 230 -27.43 31.55 18.46
C ARG A 230 -28.34 32.48 19.26
N LEU A 231 -28.28 33.78 18.99
CA LEU A 231 -29.13 34.76 19.67
C LEU A 231 -30.54 34.81 19.09
N SER A 232 -30.73 34.41 17.83
CA SER A 232 -32.03 34.42 17.15
C SER A 232 -32.74 33.06 17.23
N SER A 233 -31.98 31.97 17.27
CA SER A 233 -32.50 30.64 17.51
C SER A 233 -32.57 30.38 19.01
N ASN A 234 -33.76 30.29 19.57
CA ASN A 234 -34.00 29.67 20.89
C ASN A 234 -33.76 28.14 20.85
N ALA A 235 -32.86 27.68 19.98
CA ALA A 235 -32.61 26.29 19.68
C ALA A 235 -31.84 25.67 20.84
N GLN A 236 -32.47 24.67 21.47
CA GLN A 236 -31.79 23.78 22.40
C GLN A 236 -30.55 23.21 21.72
N LEU A 237 -29.39 23.42 22.34
CA LEU A 237 -28.14 22.82 21.89
C LEU A 237 -28.35 21.31 21.75
N PRO A 238 -28.05 20.70 20.58
CA PRO A 238 -28.16 19.27 20.44
C PRO A 238 -27.28 18.59 21.49
N PRO A 239 -27.73 17.47 22.07
CA PRO A 239 -27.00 16.78 23.13
C PRO A 239 -25.56 16.49 22.67
N PRO A 240 -24.56 16.59 23.57
CA PRO A 240 -23.13 16.47 23.23
C PRO A 240 -22.68 15.09 22.75
N THR A 241 -23.60 14.17 22.49
CA THR A 241 -23.38 12.73 22.33
C THR A 241 -22.70 12.34 21.01
N GLN A 242 -22.56 13.25 20.04
CA GLN A 242 -21.88 12.96 18.77
C GLN A 242 -21.00 14.12 18.31
N ARG A 243 -20.11 14.63 19.18
CA ARG A 243 -19.05 15.53 18.71
C ARG A 243 -18.13 14.75 17.77
N HIS A 244 -18.30 15.00 16.48
CA HIS A 244 -17.49 14.45 15.41
C HIS A 244 -15.99 14.65 15.66
N PRO A 245 -15.13 13.79 15.06
CA PRO A 245 -13.70 13.95 15.15
C PRO A 245 -13.30 15.38 14.80
N SER A 246 -12.38 15.92 15.60
CA SER A 246 -11.86 17.27 15.41
C SER A 246 -11.46 17.48 13.94
N ARG A 247 -11.61 18.71 13.42
CA ARG A 247 -11.19 19.06 12.04
C ARG A 247 -9.76 18.55 11.73
N TRP A 248 -8.90 18.55 12.74
CA TRP A 248 -7.55 18.01 12.67
C TRP A 248 -7.54 16.50 12.37
N LEU A 249 -8.33 15.68 13.08
CA LEU A 249 -8.43 14.24 12.83
C LEU A 249 -8.95 13.95 11.43
N ARG A 250 -10.03 14.64 11.02
CA ARG A 250 -10.64 14.46 9.69
C ARG A 250 -9.64 14.63 8.57
N ARG A 251 -8.86 15.73 8.61
CA ARG A 251 -7.78 15.98 7.64
C ARG A 251 -6.77 14.84 7.57
N ARG A 252 -6.40 14.25 8.71
CA ARG A 252 -5.42 13.15 8.73
C ARG A 252 -5.97 11.85 8.16
N TYR A 253 -7.25 11.59 8.36
CA TYR A 253 -7.90 10.45 7.71
C TYR A 253 -8.17 10.70 6.22
N GLN A 254 -8.45 11.94 5.80
CA GLN A 254 -8.48 12.32 4.38
C GLN A 254 -7.11 12.08 3.71
N ASP A 255 -6.03 12.54 4.33
CA ASP A 255 -4.66 12.28 3.86
C ASP A 255 -4.35 10.77 3.81
N LEU A 256 -4.93 9.97 4.72
CA LEU A 256 -4.81 8.53 4.70
C LEU A 256 -5.55 7.94 3.50
N LEU A 257 -6.84 8.26 3.32
CA LEU A 257 -7.69 7.78 2.21
C LEU A 257 -7.05 8.05 0.84
N GLY A 258 -6.52 9.26 0.63
CA GLY A 258 -5.83 9.61 -0.62
C GLY A 258 -4.58 8.76 -0.91
N ARG A 259 -4.07 8.01 0.07
CA ARG A 259 -2.93 7.09 -0.05
C ARG A 259 -3.32 5.61 0.03
N LEU A 260 -4.61 5.27 0.13
CA LEU A 260 -5.09 3.89 0.17
C LEU A 260 -5.48 3.44 -1.26
N PRO A 261 -4.67 2.61 -1.93
CA PRO A 261 -5.11 1.99 -3.17
C PRO A 261 -6.15 0.90 -2.86
N ILE A 262 -7.18 0.85 -3.70
CA ILE A 262 -8.18 -0.23 -3.75
C ILE A 262 -7.92 -1.01 -5.02
N LEU A 263 -7.67 -2.32 -4.91
CA LEU A 263 -7.57 -3.17 -6.10
C LEU A 263 -8.97 -3.48 -6.60
N VAL A 264 -9.26 -3.19 -7.86
CA VAL A 264 -10.52 -3.52 -8.51
C VAL A 264 -10.27 -4.67 -9.48
N PHE A 265 -10.94 -5.79 -9.25
CA PHE A 265 -10.87 -6.95 -10.12
C PHE A 265 -11.93 -6.87 -11.22
N GLY A 266 -11.47 -6.74 -12.47
CA GLY A 266 -12.32 -6.71 -13.65
C GLY A 266 -12.46 -8.10 -14.27
N THR A 267 -13.68 -8.61 -14.34
CA THR A 267 -14.04 -9.89 -14.98
C THR A 267 -14.36 -9.76 -16.48
N GLY A 268 -14.12 -8.58 -17.07
CA GLY A 268 -14.73 -8.15 -18.33
C GLY A 268 -14.08 -8.64 -19.63
N SER A 269 -13.00 -9.42 -19.61
CA SER A 269 -12.37 -9.90 -20.85
C SER A 269 -11.71 -11.28 -20.68
N LYS A 270 -11.29 -11.89 -21.80
CA LYS A 270 -10.64 -13.22 -21.90
C LYS A 270 -9.46 -13.45 -20.92
N ALA A 271 -8.94 -12.41 -20.29
CA ALA A 271 -7.95 -12.49 -19.22
C ALA A 271 -8.35 -11.63 -18.00
N PRO A 272 -8.07 -12.09 -16.77
CA PRO A 272 -8.28 -11.30 -15.56
C PRO A 272 -7.43 -10.02 -15.61
N SER A 273 -8.08 -8.86 -15.44
CA SER A 273 -7.40 -7.56 -15.39
C SER A 273 -7.62 -6.91 -14.02
N PHE A 274 -6.55 -6.36 -13.45
CA PHE A 274 -6.62 -5.60 -12.21
C PHE A 274 -6.45 -4.12 -12.51
N ASN A 275 -7.35 -3.31 -11.95
CA ASN A 275 -7.23 -1.86 -11.93
C ASN A 275 -7.01 -1.40 -10.48
N VAL A 276 -6.48 -0.20 -10.30
CA VAL A 276 -6.33 0.40 -8.96
C VAL A 276 -7.19 1.66 -8.92
N ALA A 277 -8.10 1.71 -7.95
CA ALA A 277 -8.92 2.88 -7.65
C ALA A 277 -8.45 3.52 -6.34
N GLN A 278 -8.86 4.76 -6.11
CA GLN A 278 -8.76 5.42 -4.81
C GLN A 278 -10.15 5.64 -4.24
N PRO A 279 -10.33 5.55 -2.91
CA PRO A 279 -11.57 5.96 -2.27
C PRO A 279 -11.78 7.45 -2.53
N LEU A 280 -12.93 7.80 -3.10
CA LEU A 280 -13.28 9.20 -3.39
C LEU A 280 -13.54 9.94 -2.07
N THR A 281 -12.92 11.11 -1.92
CA THR A 281 -13.07 11.94 -0.72
C THR A 281 -14.31 12.85 -0.73
N GLU A 282 -15.06 12.92 -1.83
CA GLU A 282 -16.20 13.83 -1.96
C GLU A 282 -17.31 13.24 -2.82
N GLY A 283 -18.51 13.10 -2.25
CA GLY A 283 -19.85 13.29 -2.87
C GLY A 283 -20.27 12.54 -4.14
N ALA A 284 -19.36 11.93 -4.89
CA ALA A 284 -19.64 11.24 -6.13
C ALA A 284 -19.62 9.73 -5.85
N ASN A 285 -20.81 9.16 -5.67
CA ASN A 285 -21.03 7.72 -5.78
C ASN A 285 -20.76 7.28 -7.22
N LEU A 286 -19.50 7.14 -7.60
CA LEU A 286 -19.06 6.46 -8.82
C LEU A 286 -17.59 6.10 -8.61
N ILE A 287 -17.28 4.82 -8.41
CA ILE A 287 -15.90 4.31 -8.53
C ILE A 287 -15.42 4.71 -9.94
N LEU A 288 -14.68 5.81 -10.03
CA LEU A 288 -14.06 6.26 -11.27
C LEU A 288 -12.92 5.27 -11.54
N SER A 289 -13.28 4.16 -12.18
CA SER A 289 -12.30 3.29 -12.82
C SER A 289 -11.65 4.12 -13.92
N ILE A 290 -10.45 4.65 -13.65
CA ILE A 290 -9.58 5.21 -14.67
C ILE A 290 -9.02 4.01 -15.44
N SER A 291 -9.88 3.40 -16.26
CA SER A 291 -9.44 2.49 -17.30
C SER A 291 -8.73 3.34 -18.33
N LEU A 292 -7.40 3.40 -18.24
CA LEU A 292 -6.56 3.85 -19.34
C LEU A 292 -6.74 2.83 -20.48
N GLY A 293 -7.82 2.99 -21.23
CA GLY A 293 -8.02 2.38 -22.53
C GLY A 293 -6.99 2.97 -23.48
N LEU A 294 -5.77 2.42 -23.45
CA LEU A 294 -4.84 2.51 -24.55
C LEU A 294 -5.45 1.72 -25.72
N ASN A 295 -6.43 2.35 -26.36
CA ASN A 295 -6.91 1.97 -27.66
C ASN A 295 -5.80 2.36 -28.63
N VAL A 296 -4.86 1.43 -28.84
CA VAL A 296 -3.83 1.55 -29.87
C VAL A 296 -4.59 1.63 -31.20
N LYS A 297 -4.77 2.87 -31.67
CA LYS A 297 -5.30 3.17 -32.99
C LYS A 297 -4.48 2.37 -33.99
N THR A 298 -5.14 1.41 -34.62
CA THR A 298 -4.75 0.81 -35.88
C THR A 298 -4.30 1.92 -36.84
N PRO A 299 -3.09 1.84 -37.42
CA PRO A 299 -2.69 2.81 -38.43
C PRO A 299 -3.54 2.60 -39.68
N LEU A 300 -4.19 3.67 -40.10
CA LEU A 300 -4.85 3.83 -41.39
C LEU A 300 -3.90 3.39 -42.51
N LYS A 301 -4.35 2.42 -43.31
CA LYS A 301 -3.79 2.10 -44.61
C LYS A 301 -3.90 3.34 -45.50
N LEU A 302 -2.76 3.96 -45.81
CA LEU A 302 -2.63 4.84 -46.96
C LEU A 302 -2.14 4.00 -48.14
N THR A 303 -3.01 3.89 -49.14
CA THR A 303 -2.77 3.23 -50.41
C THR A 303 -2.00 4.13 -51.37
N SER A 304 -1.06 3.48 -52.08
CA SER A 304 -0.60 3.71 -53.47
C SER A 304 0.44 4.81 -53.75
N PRO A 305 1.18 4.77 -54.89
CA PRO A 305 1.26 3.73 -55.93
C PRO A 305 2.70 3.30 -56.34
N SER A 306 2.75 2.14 -57.01
CA SER A 306 3.60 1.78 -58.15
C SER A 306 4.91 2.55 -58.38
N LEU A 307 6.04 1.86 -58.22
CA LEU A 307 7.20 2.02 -59.10
C LEU A 307 7.88 0.67 -59.33
N LYS A 308 7.84 0.25 -60.60
CA LYS A 308 8.54 -0.90 -61.16
C LYS A 308 10.04 -0.69 -61.01
N GLN A 309 10.78 -1.70 -60.53
CA GLN A 309 12.14 -1.96 -61.04
C GLN A 309 12.51 -3.43 -60.86
N LYS A 310 12.74 -4.07 -62.02
CA LYS A 310 13.27 -5.42 -62.22
C LYS A 310 14.78 -5.41 -61.94
N TYR A 311 15.29 -6.36 -61.16
CA TYR A 311 16.64 -6.93 -61.25
C TYR A 311 16.54 -8.34 -60.62
N VAL A 312 16.35 -9.40 -61.42
CA VAL A 312 17.40 -10.27 -62.01
C VAL A 312 18.37 -10.82 -60.95
N LEU A 313 18.05 -12.02 -60.45
CA LEU A 313 19.03 -13.02 -60.00
C LEU A 313 19.71 -13.60 -61.24
N PRO A 314 21.00 -14.00 -61.18
CA PRO A 314 21.37 -15.35 -60.71
C PRO A 314 22.75 -15.32 -59.98
N ARG A 315 23.41 -16.37 -59.49
CA ARG A 315 23.33 -17.83 -59.51
C ARG A 315 24.33 -18.32 -58.43
N GLU A 316 24.10 -19.54 -57.96
CA GLU A 316 25.05 -20.55 -57.45
C GLU A 316 26.54 -20.19 -57.30
N LEU A 317 27.08 -20.46 -56.10
CA LEU A 317 27.97 -21.59 -55.82
C LEU A 317 27.99 -21.89 -54.31
#